data_AF-A0A2S6TSB6-F1
#
_entry.id   AF-A0A2S6TSB6-F1
#
_cell.length_a   1.000
_cell.length_b   1.000
_cell.length_c   1.000
_cell.angle_alpha   90.00
_cell.angle_beta   90.00
_cell.angle_gamma   90.00
#
_symmetry.space_group_name_H-M   'P 1'
#
loop_
_entity.id
_entity.type
_entity.pdbx_description
1 polymer ?
#
loop_
_entity_poly.entity_id
_entity_poly.type
_entity_poly.pdbx_seq_one_letter_code
_entity_poly.pdbx_strand_id
1 'polypeptide(L)'
;MASKWARVAITSGGLEPVADKGGGENSPFAKAFMDVLGNNKAVMDGTTLFSKIRRPVMVNAEQTPQYSDVRNAGHDGGDFLFVRKK
;
A
#
# COMPACT_ATOMS: atom_id res chain seq x y z
N MET A 1 18.66 -4.61 -22.93
CA MET A 1 18.20 -4.32 -21.54
C MET A 1 16.99 -5.20 -21.29
N ALA A 2 17.10 -6.22 -20.44
CA ALA A 2 15.95 -7.05 -20.10
C ALA A 2 14.95 -6.21 -19.28
N SER A 3 13.70 -6.13 -19.70
CA SER A 3 12.64 -5.50 -18.91
C SER A 3 12.34 -6.40 -17.72
N LYS A 4 12.74 -5.99 -16.52
CA LYS A 4 12.40 -6.69 -15.27
C LYS A 4 10.92 -6.50 -14.95
N TRP A 5 10.29 -7.52 -14.37
CA TRP A 5 8.87 -7.50 -14.03
C TRP A 5 8.67 -7.30 -12.53
N ALA A 6 8.06 -6.17 -12.14
CA ALA A 6 7.66 -5.93 -10.77
C ALA A 6 6.25 -6.50 -10.50
N ARG A 7 6.16 -7.43 -9.56
CA ARG A 7 4.91 -8.04 -9.07
C ARG A 7 4.86 -7.92 -7.55
N VAL A 8 4.17 -6.90 -7.05
CA VAL A 8 4.03 -6.62 -5.62
C VAL A 8 2.56 -6.51 -5.26
N ALA A 9 2.22 -6.89 -4.04
CA ALA A 9 0.90 -6.75 -3.46
C ALA A 9 0.98 -5.87 -2.22
N ILE A 10 0.02 -4.95 -2.10
CA ILE A 10 -0.29 -4.24 -0.86
C ILE A 10 -1.67 -4.69 -0.40
N THR A 11 -1.78 -5.14 0.85
CA THR A 11 -3.04 -5.68 1.40
C THR A 11 -3.46 -4.91 2.64
N SER A 12 -4.77 -4.89 2.93
CA SER A 12 -5.34 -4.24 4.12
C SER A 12 -5.07 -4.96 5.43
N GLY A 13 -4.80 -6.26 5.36
CA GLY A 13 -4.49 -7.15 6.48
C GLY A 13 -3.75 -8.40 6.00
N GLY A 14 -3.37 -9.26 6.93
CA GLY A 14 -2.84 -10.59 6.68
C GLY A 14 -3.95 -11.65 6.53
N LEU A 15 -4.04 -12.54 7.51
CA LEU A 15 -5.07 -13.60 7.58
C LEU A 15 -6.25 -13.21 8.47
N GLU A 16 -6.11 -12.12 9.22
CA GLU A 16 -7.14 -11.56 10.07
C GLU A 16 -8.28 -10.91 9.25
N PRO A 17 -9.50 -10.85 9.80
CA PRO A 17 -10.58 -10.06 9.22
C PRO A 17 -10.17 -8.59 9.12
N VAL A 18 -10.64 -7.93 8.06
CA VAL A 18 -10.35 -6.51 7.79
C VAL A 18 -11.61 -5.66 7.93
N ALA A 19 -11.44 -4.44 8.39
CA ALA A 19 -12.56 -3.53 8.63
C ALA A 19 -13.04 -2.87 7.34
N ASP A 20 -14.33 -3.03 7.00
CA ASP A 20 -14.94 -2.35 5.84
C ASP A 20 -15.30 -0.89 6.12
N LYS A 21 -15.48 -0.53 7.40
CA LYS A 21 -15.87 0.81 7.87
C LYS A 21 -14.94 1.29 9.00
N GLY A 22 -14.91 2.60 9.24
CA GLY A 22 -14.06 3.23 10.27
C GLY A 22 -13.09 4.28 9.71
N GLY A 23 -13.02 4.43 8.39
CA GLY A 23 -12.30 5.49 7.69
C GLY A 23 -13.24 6.60 7.15
N GLY A 24 -14.35 6.89 7.82
CA GLY A 24 -15.41 7.75 7.27
C GLY A 24 -16.24 6.99 6.23
N GLU A 25 -16.30 7.49 5.00
CA GLU A 25 -16.96 6.81 3.87
C GLU A 25 -16.18 5.60 3.33
N ASN A 26 -14.98 5.35 3.87
CA ASN A 26 -14.05 4.32 3.40
C ASN A 26 -13.65 3.35 4.53
N SER A 27 -13.02 2.23 4.17
CA SER A 27 -12.29 1.40 5.13
C SER A 27 -11.09 2.16 5.70
N PRO A 28 -10.59 1.80 6.90
CA PRO A 28 -9.40 2.43 7.47
C PRO A 28 -8.17 2.35 6.54
N PHE A 29 -8.02 1.23 5.81
CA PHE A 29 -6.98 1.06 4.81
C PHE A 29 -7.17 2.00 3.61
N ALA A 30 -8.36 2.01 3.01
CA ALA A 30 -8.63 2.84 1.83
C ALA A 30 -8.49 4.34 2.14
N LYS A 31 -8.96 4.78 3.31
CA LYS A 31 -8.73 6.15 3.79
C LYS A 31 -7.24 6.47 3.85
N ALA A 32 -6.45 5.66 4.56
CA ALA A 32 -5.02 5.89 4.72
C ALA A 32 -4.27 5.88 3.36
N PHE A 33 -4.63 4.96 2.47
CA PHE A 33 -4.08 4.89 1.13
C PHE A 33 -4.32 6.18 0.32
N MET A 34 -5.57 6.66 0.30
CA MET A 34 -5.92 7.90 -0.39
C MET A 34 -5.28 9.14 0.25
N ASP A 35 -5.26 9.22 1.59
CA ASP A 35 -4.65 10.34 2.31
C ASP A 35 -3.14 10.45 1.99
N VAL A 36 -2.42 9.33 1.94
CA VAL A 36 -0.98 9.34 1.63
C VAL A 36 -0.73 9.74 0.17
N LEU A 37 -1.53 9.24 -0.78
CA LEU A 37 -1.40 9.61 -2.19
C LEU A 37 -1.79 11.06 -2.45
N GLY A 38 -2.89 11.54 -1.87
CA GLY A 38 -3.37 12.91 -2.02
C GLY A 38 -2.41 13.96 -1.44
N ASN A 39 -1.75 13.61 -0.33
CA ASN A 39 -0.73 14.47 0.29
C ASN A 39 0.68 14.28 -0.30
N ASN A 40 0.83 13.48 -1.35
CA ASN A 40 2.14 13.26 -1.96
C ASN A 40 2.67 14.56 -2.59
N LYS A 41 3.92 14.93 -2.25
CA LYS A 41 4.62 16.13 -2.74
C LYS A 41 5.88 15.80 -3.54
N ALA A 42 6.27 14.54 -3.64
CA ALA A 42 7.50 14.09 -4.30
C ALA A 42 7.28 12.74 -4.99
N VAL A 43 8.31 12.20 -5.64
CA VAL A 43 8.28 10.80 -6.08
C VAL A 43 8.33 9.92 -4.83
N MET A 44 7.42 8.95 -4.74
CA MET A 44 7.31 8.02 -3.62
C MET A 44 7.36 6.59 -4.14
N ASP A 45 8.22 5.74 -3.60
CA ASP A 45 8.20 4.30 -3.92
C ASP A 45 7.12 3.54 -3.11
N GLY A 46 6.84 2.30 -3.52
CA GLY A 46 5.84 1.44 -2.88
C GLY A 46 6.15 1.17 -1.41
N THR A 47 7.42 1.00 -1.06
CA THR A 47 7.88 0.80 0.33
C THR A 47 7.58 2.01 1.22
N THR A 48 7.80 3.22 0.72
CA THR A 48 7.52 4.47 1.41
C THR A 48 6.03 4.71 1.54
N LEU A 49 5.26 4.45 0.47
CA LEU A 49 3.80 4.49 0.49
C LEU A 49 3.25 3.56 1.58
N PHE A 50 3.68 2.29 1.58
CA PHE A 50 3.26 1.31 2.56
C PHE A 50 3.61 1.73 3.99
N SER A 51 4.84 2.20 4.22
CA SER A 51 5.29 2.63 5.55
C SER A 51 4.40 3.75 6.13
N LYS A 52 3.92 4.66 5.27
CA LYS A 52 3.01 5.73 5.65
C LYS A 52 1.56 5.27 5.87
N ILE A 53 1.13 4.19 5.22
CA ILE A 53 -0.21 3.59 5.40
C ILE A 53 -0.26 2.73 6.66
N ARG A 54 0.78 1.92 6.88
CA ARG A 54 0.79 0.86 7.90
C ARG A 54 0.46 1.39 9.29
N ARG A 55 1.14 2.47 9.72
CA ARG A 55 0.95 3.01 11.08
C ARG A 55 -0.47 3.56 11.31
N PRO A 56 -1.03 4.44 10.47
CA PRO A 56 -2.41 4.89 10.61
C PRO A 56 -3.43 3.75 10.67
N VAL A 57 -3.29 2.72 9.84
CA VAL A 57 -4.25 1.60 9.85
C VAL A 57 -4.18 0.83 11.15
N MET A 58 -2.98 0.46 11.61
CA MET A 58 -2.79 -0.30 12.86
C MET A 58 -3.21 0.49 14.12
N VAL A 59 -3.26 1.82 14.06
CA VAL A 59 -3.76 2.65 15.19
C VAL A 59 -5.28 2.70 15.25
N ASN A 60 -5.94 2.63 14.09
CA ASN A 60 -7.38 2.86 13.98
C ASN A 60 -8.19 1.58 13.76
N ALA A 61 -7.54 0.42 13.60
CA ALA A 61 -8.19 -0.87 13.38
C ALA A 61 -7.29 -2.04 13.82
N GLU A 62 -7.92 -3.15 14.19
CA GLU A 62 -7.26 -4.42 14.55
C GLU A 62 -6.86 -5.23 13.30
N GLN A 63 -6.08 -4.61 12.40
CA GLN A 63 -5.58 -5.23 11.19
C GLN A 63 -4.16 -4.74 10.88
N THR A 64 -3.35 -5.61 10.25
CA THR A 64 -1.95 -5.35 9.94
C THR A 64 -1.73 -5.41 8.43
N PRO A 65 -1.73 -4.25 7.74
CA PRO A 65 -1.42 -4.20 6.31
C PRO A 65 -0.10 -4.87 5.97
N GLN A 66 -0.02 -5.50 4.80
CA GLN A 66 1.19 -6.14 4.30
C GLN A 66 1.63 -5.56 2.95
N TYR A 67 2.93 -5.64 2.70
CA TYR A 67 3.55 -5.30 1.42
C TYR A 67 4.64 -6.31 1.10
N SER A 68 4.47 -7.08 0.02
CA SER A 68 5.47 -8.05 -0.42
C SER A 68 5.39 -8.28 -1.93
N ASP A 69 6.38 -8.99 -2.46
CA ASP A 69 6.30 -9.60 -3.78
C ASP A 69 5.21 -10.69 -3.82
N VAL A 70 4.63 -10.87 -5.01
CA VAL A 70 3.64 -11.93 -5.24
C VAL A 70 4.39 -13.22 -5.60
N ARG A 71 4.33 -14.20 -4.69
CA ARG A 71 5.00 -15.49 -4.86
C ARG A 71 4.53 -16.20 -6.13
N ASN A 72 5.47 -16.81 -6.86
CA ASN A 72 5.22 -17.54 -8.12
C ASN A 72 4.59 -16.69 -9.25
N ALA A 73 4.65 -15.35 -9.17
CA ALA A 73 4.14 -14.46 -10.22
C ALA A 73 5.22 -13.96 -11.21
N GLY A 74 6.45 -14.46 -11.10
CA GLY A 74 7.58 -14.00 -11.92
C GLY A 74 8.08 -12.61 -11.53
N HIS A 75 8.10 -12.28 -10.23
CA HIS A 75 8.75 -11.07 -9.73
C HIS A 75 10.26 -11.14 -10.00
N ASP A 76 10.81 -10.17 -10.73
CA ASP A 76 12.24 -10.11 -11.11
C ASP A 76 12.93 -8.85 -10.54
N GLY A 77 12.40 -8.36 -9.42
CA GLY A 77 12.82 -7.14 -8.76
C GLY A 77 12.08 -5.89 -9.25
N GLY A 78 12.50 -4.75 -8.71
CA GLY A 78 11.87 -3.46 -8.97
C GLY A 78 10.69 -3.18 -8.03
N ASP A 79 10.20 -1.95 -8.11
CA ASP A 79 9.08 -1.44 -7.33
C ASP A 79 8.30 -0.41 -8.19
N PHE A 80 7.12 0.00 -7.72
CA PHE A 80 6.35 1.07 -8.33
C PHE A 80 6.74 2.43 -7.77
N LEU A 81 6.75 3.44 -8.65
CA LEU A 81 6.91 4.83 -8.29
C LEU A 81 5.59 5.57 -8.45
N PHE A 82 5.16 6.23 -7.39
CA PHE A 82 3.99 7.09 -7.33
C PHE A 82 4.43 8.52 -7.57
N VAL A 83 4.10 9.03 -8.75
CA VAL A 83 4.39 10.40 -9.20
C VAL A 83 3.08 11.16 -9.29
N ARG A 84 2.91 12.18 -8.44
CA ARG A 84 1.72 13.03 -8.50
C ARG A 84 1.74 13.84 -9.79
N LYS A 85 0.68 13.72 -10.59
CA LYS A 85 0.45 14.61 -11.74
C LYS A 85 0.02 15.98 -11.23
N LYS A 86 0.51 17.04 -11.89
CA LYS A 86 0.06 18.41 -11.66
C LYS A 86 -1.39 18.58 -12.08
#